data_AF-A0A7C6B2E9-F1
#
_entry.id   AF-A0A7C6B2E9-F1
#
_cell.length_a   1.000
_cell.length_b   1.000
_cell.length_c   1.000
_cell.angle_alpha   90.00
_cell.angle_beta   90.00
_cell.angle_gamma   90.00
#
_symmetry.space_group_name_H-M   'P 1'
#
loop_
_entity.id
_entity.type
_entity.pdbx_description
1 polymer ?
#
loop_
_entity_poly.entity_id
_entity_poly.type
_entity_poly.pdbx_seq_one_letter_code
_entity_poly.pdbx_strand_id
1 'polypeptide(L)'
;MVFLAVKGSVADNWPAWRGPEGTGVCHETGLPLSWSEEQGQGIVWKIEIPEWGNSTPVIWNDAIFITTQAEERLLLLRLDKTTGRIVWTRQVGTADTPRDTPRGGQKFHNLNNNASPSVVTDGQHVVAHFGNGDLAVFDFEGNLVWKRNLQADYGKYTIWWGHANSPVIVDGLVISVCMQDSLADLQEKPHP
;
A
#
# COMPACT_ATOMS: atom_id res chain seq x y z
N MET A 1 -26.45 -13.52 39.07
CA MET A 1 -25.64 -13.95 37.91
C MET A 1 -24.79 -12.75 37.51
N VAL A 2 -23.49 -12.78 37.79
CA VAL A 2 -22.56 -11.68 37.47
C VAL A 2 -21.88 -12.06 36.17
N PHE A 3 -22.11 -11.30 35.11
CA PHE A 3 -21.34 -11.44 33.87
C PHE A 3 -20.06 -10.61 34.03
N LEU A 4 -18.91 -11.28 34.13
CA LEU A 4 -17.63 -10.62 33.89
C LEU A 4 -17.52 -10.39 32.38
N ALA A 5 -17.61 -9.14 31.95
CA ALA A 5 -17.18 -8.77 30.60
C ALA A 5 -15.64 -8.78 30.58
N VAL A 6 -15.06 -9.77 29.88
CA VAL A 6 -13.67 -9.69 29.48
C VAL A 6 -13.57 -8.53 28.48
N LYS A 7 -12.95 -7.42 28.88
CA LYS A 7 -12.46 -6.43 27.92
C LYS A 7 -11.41 -7.16 27.07
N GLY A 8 -11.79 -7.65 25.89
CA GLY A 8 -10.80 -7.99 24.88
C GLY A 8 -9.96 -6.74 24.62
N SER A 9 -8.62 -6.86 24.67
CA SER A 9 -7.78 -5.77 24.21
C SER A 9 -8.04 -5.60 22.72
N VAL A 10 -8.65 -4.49 22.34
CA VAL A 10 -8.73 -4.09 20.94
C VAL A 10 -7.37 -3.50 20.62
N ALA A 11 -6.58 -4.20 19.81
CA ALA A 11 -5.33 -3.65 19.29
C ALA A 11 -5.64 -2.36 18.50
N ASP A 12 -4.79 -1.36 18.64
CA ASP A 12 -4.98 -0.06 17.99
C ASP A 12 -4.95 -0.17 16.46
N ASN A 13 -5.57 0.81 15.81
CA ASN A 13 -5.54 0.94 14.36
C ASN A 13 -4.16 1.42 13.87
N TRP A 14 -3.77 0.98 12.67
CA TRP A 14 -2.56 1.38 11.97
C TRP A 14 -2.91 1.92 10.58
N PRO A 15 -3.42 3.17 10.48
CA PRO A 15 -4.10 3.67 9.29
C PRO A 15 -3.20 4.00 8.09
N ALA A 16 -1.88 4.09 8.29
CA ALA A 16 -0.93 4.53 7.29
C ALA A 16 0.45 3.87 7.51
N TRP A 17 1.34 4.01 6.53
CA TRP A 17 2.70 3.44 6.56
C TRP A 17 3.44 3.63 7.89
N ARG A 18 3.34 4.83 8.49
CA ARG A 18 4.01 5.18 9.77
C ARG A 18 3.08 5.18 10.98
N GLY A 19 1.95 4.49 10.89
CA GLY A 19 1.00 4.36 12.00
C GLY A 19 0.19 5.63 12.27
N PRO A 20 -0.60 5.63 13.35
CA PRO A 20 -1.59 6.67 13.63
C PRO A 20 -0.99 8.05 13.88
N GLU A 21 0.22 8.11 14.42
CA GLU A 21 0.94 9.35 14.74
C GLU A 21 1.97 9.74 13.66
N GLY A 22 2.13 8.91 12.62
CA GLY A 22 3.14 9.12 11.58
C GLY A 22 4.59 8.93 12.04
N THR A 23 4.81 8.40 13.25
CA THR A 23 6.15 8.22 13.85
C THR A 23 6.76 6.84 13.58
N GLY A 24 5.95 5.85 13.17
CA GLY A 24 6.37 4.46 13.04
C GLY A 24 6.53 3.73 14.38
N VAL A 25 6.00 4.28 15.47
CA VAL A 25 6.10 3.69 16.82
C VAL A 25 4.84 2.90 17.15
N CYS A 26 5.03 1.70 17.71
CA CYS A 26 3.97 0.87 18.26
C CYS A 26 4.09 0.85 19.79
N HIS A 27 2.99 1.11 20.49
CA HIS A 27 2.94 1.12 21.96
C HIS A 27 2.44 -0.19 22.58
N GLU A 28 2.09 -1.18 21.74
CA GLU A 28 1.66 -2.49 22.21
C GLU A 28 2.77 -3.21 22.97
N THR A 29 2.38 -3.94 24.00
CA THR A 29 3.29 -4.69 24.88
C THR A 29 2.93 -6.17 24.88
N GLY A 30 3.82 -7.03 25.40
CA GLY A 30 3.58 -8.47 25.42
C GLY A 30 3.61 -9.13 24.04
N LEU A 31 4.26 -8.49 23.07
CA LEU A 31 4.43 -9.02 21.72
C LEU A 31 5.24 -10.33 21.75
N PRO A 32 4.90 -11.31 20.88
CA PRO A 32 5.66 -12.56 20.82
C PRO A 32 7.10 -12.28 20.38
N LEU A 33 8.07 -12.77 21.18
CA LEU A 33 9.50 -12.64 20.88
C LEU A 33 10.06 -13.83 20.09
N SER A 34 9.26 -14.87 19.89
CA SER A 34 9.60 -16.04 19.10
C SER A 34 8.42 -16.48 18.24
N TRP A 35 8.72 -16.96 17.04
CA TRP A 35 7.75 -17.50 16.08
C TRP A 35 8.37 -18.69 15.36
N SER A 36 7.56 -19.72 15.12
CA SER A 36 7.95 -20.92 14.39
C SER A 36 6.75 -21.53 13.70
N GLU A 37 6.83 -21.61 12.37
CA GLU A 37 5.81 -22.25 11.54
C GLU A 37 5.82 -23.77 11.75
N GLU A 38 7.00 -24.38 11.82
CA GLU A 38 7.18 -25.81 12.08
C GLU A 38 6.57 -26.23 13.43
N GLN A 39 6.70 -25.39 14.45
CA GLN A 39 6.24 -25.68 15.81
C GLN A 39 4.85 -25.10 16.12
N GLY A 40 4.22 -24.40 15.18
CA GLY A 40 2.93 -23.73 15.40
C GLY A 40 2.95 -22.69 16.52
N GLN A 41 4.10 -22.01 16.73
CA GLN A 41 4.28 -21.03 17.80
C GLN A 41 4.26 -19.60 17.25
N GLY A 42 3.50 -18.71 17.89
CA GLY A 42 3.55 -17.27 17.63
C GLY A 42 2.96 -16.80 16.30
N ILE A 43 2.43 -17.71 15.46
CA ILE A 43 1.76 -17.41 14.20
C ILE A 43 0.28 -17.74 14.35
N VAL A 44 -0.58 -16.72 14.25
CA VAL A 44 -2.05 -16.89 14.35
C VAL A 44 -2.63 -17.43 13.05
N TRP A 45 -2.16 -16.91 11.92
CA TRP A 45 -2.51 -17.36 10.59
C TRP A 45 -1.43 -16.95 9.58
N LYS A 46 -1.43 -17.64 8.45
CA LYS A 46 -0.60 -17.32 7.27
C LYS A 46 -1.42 -17.68 6.04
N ILE A 47 -1.41 -16.82 5.04
CA ILE A 47 -2.05 -17.06 3.77
C ILE A 47 -1.13 -16.71 2.61
N GLU A 48 -1.37 -17.36 1.47
CA GLU A 48 -0.80 -16.93 0.21
C GLU A 48 -1.61 -15.74 -0.32
N ILE A 49 -0.90 -14.72 -0.81
CA ILE A 49 -1.50 -13.54 -1.46
C ILE A 49 -1.17 -13.57 -2.95
N PRO A 50 -2.00 -12.94 -3.81
CA PRO A 50 -1.74 -12.86 -5.24
C PRO A 50 -0.48 -12.03 -5.51
N GLU A 51 0.61 -12.73 -5.81
CA GLU A 51 1.92 -12.16 -6.10
C GLU A 51 2.43 -11.23 -4.98
N TRP A 52 3.50 -10.48 -5.25
CA TRP A 52 4.21 -9.70 -4.25
C TRP A 52 4.01 -8.19 -4.44
N GLY A 53 4.32 -7.45 -3.40
CA GLY A 53 4.38 -5.99 -3.35
C GLY A 53 5.22 -5.57 -2.16
N ASN A 54 5.58 -4.29 -2.09
CA ASN A 54 6.41 -3.76 -1.01
C ASN A 54 5.63 -2.85 -0.04
N SER A 55 4.30 -2.79 -0.20
CA SER A 55 3.43 -2.03 0.69
C SER A 55 3.49 -2.55 2.13
N THR A 56 3.36 -1.63 3.07
CA THR A 56 3.12 -1.97 4.47
C THR A 56 1.62 -2.22 4.66
N PRO A 57 1.22 -3.27 5.40
CA PRO A 57 -0.17 -3.48 5.76
C PRO A 57 -0.73 -2.30 6.54
N VAL A 58 -1.90 -1.82 6.12
CA VAL A 58 -2.71 -0.87 6.88
C VAL A 58 -3.82 -1.63 7.57
N ILE A 59 -4.04 -1.34 8.85
CA ILE A 59 -4.98 -2.08 9.70
C ILE A 59 -6.00 -1.12 10.29
N TRP A 60 -7.28 -1.42 10.11
CA TRP A 60 -8.36 -0.68 10.74
C TRP A 60 -9.47 -1.63 11.19
N ASN A 61 -9.71 -1.73 12.49
CA ASN A 61 -10.59 -2.70 13.11
C ASN A 61 -10.25 -4.14 12.64
N ASP A 62 -11.17 -4.80 11.94
CA ASP A 62 -11.05 -6.14 11.38
C ASP A 62 -10.44 -6.15 9.97
N ALA A 63 -10.22 -4.99 9.34
CA ALA A 63 -9.70 -4.91 7.98
C ALA A 63 -8.17 -4.76 7.96
N ILE A 64 -7.53 -5.52 7.07
CA ILE A 64 -6.15 -5.30 6.64
C ILE A 64 -6.19 -4.95 5.15
N PHE A 65 -5.50 -3.89 4.75
CA PHE A 65 -5.34 -3.50 3.36
C PHE A 65 -3.87 -3.56 2.94
N ILE A 66 -3.63 -4.15 1.77
CA ILE A 66 -2.31 -4.24 1.13
C ILE A 66 -2.44 -4.07 -0.38
N THR A 67 -1.35 -3.69 -1.03
CA THR A 67 -1.24 -3.67 -2.48
C THR A 67 -0.23 -4.68 -2.98
N THR A 68 -0.59 -5.38 -4.05
CA THR A 68 0.31 -6.28 -4.78
C THR A 68 0.27 -5.99 -6.28
N GLN A 69 1.24 -6.52 -7.01
CA GLN A 69 1.22 -6.52 -8.47
C GLN A 69 1.32 -7.96 -8.97
N ALA A 70 0.28 -8.40 -9.69
CA ALA A 70 0.24 -9.72 -10.30
C ALA A 70 0.32 -9.59 -11.82
N GLU A 71 1.46 -9.97 -12.39
CA GLU A 71 1.81 -9.68 -13.78
C GLU A 71 1.70 -8.15 -14.03
N GLU A 72 0.86 -7.74 -14.97
CA GLU A 72 0.57 -6.33 -15.23
C GLU A 72 -0.49 -5.74 -14.30
N ARG A 73 -1.24 -6.56 -13.55
CA ARG A 73 -2.40 -6.10 -12.76
C ARG A 73 -1.97 -5.51 -11.43
N LEU A 74 -2.46 -4.31 -11.15
CA LEU A 74 -2.25 -3.59 -9.89
C LEU A 74 -3.42 -3.85 -8.97
N LEU A 75 -3.17 -4.50 -7.83
CA LEU A 75 -4.21 -5.06 -6.99
C LEU A 75 -4.24 -4.37 -5.62
N LEU A 76 -5.44 -3.98 -5.19
CA LEU A 76 -5.76 -3.63 -3.82
C LEU A 76 -6.51 -4.81 -3.19
N LEU A 77 -6.04 -5.28 -2.04
CA LEU A 77 -6.67 -6.36 -1.32
C LEU A 77 -7.21 -5.86 0.02
N ARG A 78 -8.36 -6.41 0.42
CA ARG A 78 -8.83 -6.40 1.81
C ARG A 78 -8.79 -7.81 2.36
N LEU A 79 -8.16 -7.97 3.52
CA LEU A 79 -8.14 -9.19 4.30
C LEU A 79 -8.89 -8.97 5.61
N ASP A 80 -9.46 -10.06 6.13
CA ASP A 80 -10.00 -10.13 7.47
C ASP A 80 -8.86 -10.41 8.46
N LYS A 81 -8.64 -9.50 9.42
CA LYS A 81 -7.56 -9.55 10.41
C LYS A 81 -7.62 -10.79 11.30
N THR A 82 -8.83 -11.28 11.58
CA THR A 82 -9.05 -12.39 12.52
C THR A 82 -8.71 -13.73 11.87
N THR A 83 -9.12 -13.92 10.62
CA THR A 83 -9.05 -15.19 9.90
C THR A 83 -7.90 -15.23 8.89
N GLY A 84 -7.32 -14.08 8.55
CA GLY A 84 -6.31 -13.92 7.50
C GLY A 84 -6.87 -14.03 6.08
N ARG A 85 -8.17 -14.28 5.89
CA ARG A 85 -8.75 -14.55 4.57
C ARG A 85 -8.86 -13.27 3.74
N ILE A 86 -8.60 -13.39 2.44
CA ILE A 86 -8.91 -12.32 1.48
C ILE A 86 -10.43 -12.19 1.39
N VAL A 87 -10.95 -11.02 1.78
CA VAL A 87 -12.38 -10.67 1.69
C VAL A 87 -12.69 -10.26 0.26
N TRP A 88 -11.85 -9.43 -0.34
CA TRP A 88 -11.95 -9.06 -1.74
C TRP A 88 -10.60 -8.61 -2.32
N THR A 89 -10.53 -8.68 -3.65
CA THR A 89 -9.45 -8.10 -4.46
C THR A 89 -10.06 -7.15 -5.48
N ARG A 90 -9.43 -5.99 -5.68
CA ARG A 90 -9.79 -5.02 -6.72
C ARG A 90 -8.58 -4.76 -7.60
N GLN A 91 -8.76 -4.91 -8.90
CA GLN A 91 -7.78 -4.43 -9.87
C GLN A 91 -7.96 -2.93 -10.03
N VAL A 92 -6.97 -2.16 -9.62
CA VAL A 92 -6.96 -0.71 -9.70
C VAL A 92 -6.52 -0.25 -11.08
N GLY A 93 -5.57 -0.96 -11.70
CA GLY A 93 -5.05 -0.63 -13.02
C GLY A 93 -4.13 -1.70 -13.59
N THR A 94 -3.41 -1.32 -14.64
CA THR A 94 -2.36 -2.14 -15.24
C THR A 94 -1.07 -1.34 -15.40
N ALA A 95 0.08 -2.00 -15.23
CA ALA A 95 1.39 -1.43 -15.48
C ALA A 95 2.45 -2.49 -15.72
N ASP A 96 3.32 -2.20 -16.68
CA ASP A 96 4.55 -2.96 -16.88
C ASP A 96 5.57 -2.65 -15.78
N THR A 97 6.43 -3.62 -15.52
CA THR A 97 7.60 -3.46 -14.64
C THR A 97 8.87 -3.84 -15.41
N PRO A 98 9.29 -3.02 -16.39
CA PRO A 98 10.42 -3.35 -17.25
C PRO A 98 11.72 -3.47 -16.43
N ARG A 99 12.44 -4.58 -16.66
CA ARG A 99 13.72 -4.88 -16.00
C ARG A 99 14.93 -4.47 -16.83
N ASP A 100 14.72 -4.33 -18.14
CA ASP A 100 15.73 -3.88 -19.08
C ASP A 100 15.12 -2.87 -20.04
N THR A 101 15.72 -1.69 -20.11
CA THR A 101 15.28 -0.60 -20.98
C THR A 101 16.50 0.09 -21.58
N PRO A 102 16.39 0.65 -22.80
CA PRO A 102 17.42 1.52 -23.34
C PRO A 102 17.75 2.69 -22.40
N ARG A 103 18.93 3.28 -22.55
CA ARG A 103 19.34 4.48 -21.80
C ARG A 103 18.27 5.58 -21.95
N GLY A 104 17.76 6.09 -20.83
CA GLY A 104 16.64 7.05 -20.80
C GLY A 104 15.27 6.43 -20.51
N GLY A 105 15.14 5.10 -20.57
CA GLY A 105 13.92 4.40 -20.19
C GLY A 105 13.81 4.15 -18.68
N GLN A 106 12.57 4.02 -18.20
CA GLN A 106 12.30 3.66 -16.82
C GLN A 106 12.66 2.19 -16.56
N LYS A 107 13.55 1.95 -15.60
CA LYS A 107 13.97 0.60 -15.19
C LYS A 107 13.57 0.36 -13.74
N PHE A 108 12.95 -0.78 -13.45
CA PHE A 108 12.64 -1.14 -12.06
C PHE A 108 13.68 -2.12 -11.51
N HIS A 109 14.20 -1.83 -10.31
CA HIS A 109 15.03 -2.78 -9.57
C HIS A 109 14.27 -4.09 -9.35
N ASN A 110 14.94 -5.24 -9.40
CA ASN A 110 14.29 -6.57 -9.32
C ASN A 110 13.44 -6.78 -8.05
N LEU A 111 13.75 -6.06 -6.98
CA LEU A 111 13.01 -6.04 -5.71
C LEU A 111 11.96 -4.93 -5.62
N ASN A 112 11.62 -4.27 -6.73
CA ASN A 112 10.62 -3.22 -6.81
C ASN A 112 9.60 -3.50 -7.93
N ASN A 113 8.36 -3.07 -7.70
CA ASN A 113 7.26 -3.10 -8.65
C ASN A 113 6.36 -1.86 -8.42
N ASN A 114 5.24 -1.74 -9.15
CA ASN A 114 4.36 -0.57 -9.02
C ASN A 114 3.51 -0.57 -7.75
N ALA A 115 3.47 -1.68 -6.98
CA ALA A 115 2.70 -1.87 -5.76
C ALA A 115 3.51 -1.63 -4.47
N SER A 116 4.53 -0.77 -4.56
CA SER A 116 5.36 -0.35 -3.43
C SER A 116 4.72 0.68 -2.50
N PRO A 117 3.94 1.67 -2.97
CA PRO A 117 3.25 2.58 -2.07
C PRO A 117 2.28 1.83 -1.15
N SER A 118 2.38 2.08 0.15
CA SER A 118 1.36 1.65 1.12
C SER A 118 0.10 2.48 0.96
N VAL A 119 -1.06 1.86 1.18
CA VAL A 119 -2.36 2.54 1.24
C VAL A 119 -2.46 3.44 2.48
N VAL A 120 -3.55 4.22 2.56
CA VAL A 120 -3.95 4.96 3.76
C VAL A 120 -5.46 4.90 3.94
N THR A 121 -5.95 4.95 5.17
CA THR A 121 -7.38 4.95 5.47
C THR A 121 -7.77 6.00 6.52
N ASP A 122 -8.98 6.54 6.37
CA ASP A 122 -9.68 7.36 7.37
C ASP A 122 -10.65 6.53 8.24
N GLY A 123 -10.68 5.20 8.05
CA GLY A 123 -11.59 4.28 8.71
C GLY A 123 -12.92 4.03 8.01
N GLN A 124 -13.17 4.69 6.88
CA GLN A 124 -14.35 4.48 6.02
C GLN A 124 -13.94 4.18 4.57
N HIS A 125 -12.86 4.81 4.13
CA HIS A 125 -12.29 4.70 2.80
C HIS A 125 -10.85 4.24 2.87
N VAL A 126 -10.40 3.56 1.83
CA VAL A 126 -9.01 3.19 1.61
C VAL A 126 -8.53 3.82 0.31
N VAL A 127 -7.38 4.49 0.39
CA VAL A 127 -6.73 5.17 -0.73
C VAL A 127 -5.54 4.34 -1.17
N ALA A 128 -5.53 3.89 -2.42
CA ALA A 128 -4.41 3.19 -3.03
C ALA A 128 -3.73 4.08 -4.07
N HIS A 129 -2.40 4.14 -4.04
CA HIS A 129 -1.58 4.77 -5.06
C HIS A 129 -0.63 3.74 -5.65
N PHE A 130 -0.45 3.74 -6.97
CA PHE A 130 0.52 2.87 -7.63
C PHE A 130 1.56 3.68 -8.42
N GLY A 131 2.67 3.01 -8.72
CA GLY A 131 3.80 3.62 -9.44
C GLY A 131 3.52 4.08 -10.86
N ASN A 132 2.42 3.64 -11.47
CA ASN A 132 1.93 4.14 -12.76
C ASN A 132 1.10 5.44 -12.65
N GLY A 133 0.98 6.00 -11.44
CA GLY A 133 0.19 7.20 -11.16
C GLY A 133 -1.27 6.94 -10.81
N ASP A 134 -1.77 5.70 -10.87
CA ASP A 134 -3.14 5.39 -10.49
C ASP A 134 -3.36 5.65 -9.00
N LEU A 135 -4.27 6.58 -8.71
CA LEU A 135 -4.72 6.95 -7.37
C LEU A 135 -6.21 6.68 -7.30
N ALA A 136 -6.63 5.76 -6.44
CA ALA A 136 -8.02 5.33 -6.33
C ALA A 136 -8.47 5.26 -4.88
N VAL A 137 -9.75 5.54 -4.66
CA VAL A 137 -10.41 5.48 -3.36
C VAL A 137 -11.55 4.48 -3.44
N PHE A 138 -11.55 3.55 -2.48
CA PHE A 138 -12.60 2.56 -2.30
C PHE A 138 -13.19 2.69 -0.90
N ASP A 139 -14.45 2.30 -0.72
CA ASP A 139 -14.97 1.98 0.61
C ASP A 139 -14.47 0.60 1.10
N PHE A 140 -14.80 0.21 2.32
CA PHE A 140 -14.34 -1.04 2.91
C PHE A 140 -15.04 -2.29 2.32
N GLU A 141 -16.18 -2.10 1.67
CA GLU A 141 -16.89 -3.10 0.86
C GLU A 141 -16.23 -3.31 -0.51
N GLY A 142 -15.31 -2.44 -0.90
CA GLY A 142 -14.56 -2.50 -2.15
C GLY A 142 -15.31 -1.87 -3.32
N ASN A 143 -16.25 -0.97 -3.07
CA ASN A 143 -16.85 -0.15 -4.11
C ASN A 143 -15.92 1.04 -4.42
N LEU A 144 -15.75 1.32 -5.71
CA LEU A 144 -14.95 2.45 -6.15
C LEU A 144 -15.70 3.76 -5.87
N VAL A 145 -15.09 4.66 -5.12
CA VAL A 145 -15.61 6.01 -4.88
C VAL A 145 -15.15 6.95 -5.99
N TRP A 146 -13.84 6.99 -6.26
CA TRP A 146 -13.27 7.71 -7.39
C TRP A 146 -11.88 7.17 -7.76
N LYS A 147 -11.44 7.44 -8.99
CA LYS A 147 -10.09 7.15 -9.50
C LYS A 147 -9.56 8.32 -10.32
N ARG A 148 -8.27 8.61 -10.19
CA ARG A 148 -7.49 9.52 -11.05
C ARG A 148 -6.17 8.87 -11.44
N ASN A 149 -5.53 9.38 -12.49
CA ASN A 149 -4.16 9.01 -12.83
C ASN A 149 -3.28 10.27 -12.79
N LEU A 150 -2.39 10.35 -11.81
CA LEU A 150 -1.56 11.52 -11.59
C LEU A 150 -0.52 11.73 -12.70
N GLN A 151 -0.10 10.67 -13.39
CA GLN A 151 0.80 10.82 -14.54
C GLN A 151 0.07 11.41 -15.76
N ALA A 152 -1.20 11.06 -15.95
CA ALA A 152 -2.04 11.66 -16.98
C ALA A 152 -2.32 13.15 -16.69
N ASP A 153 -2.55 13.48 -15.43
CA ASP A 153 -2.89 14.85 -15.01
C ASP A 153 -1.67 15.79 -14.99
N TYR A 154 -0.49 15.29 -14.58
CA TYR A 154 0.68 16.13 -14.27
C TYR A 154 1.95 15.74 -15.02
N GLY A 155 1.96 14.66 -15.80
CA GLY A 155 3.12 14.16 -16.52
C GLY A 155 3.76 12.91 -15.91
N LYS A 156 4.59 12.22 -16.71
CA LYS A 156 5.19 10.95 -16.31
C LYS A 156 6.09 11.09 -15.09
N TYR A 157 6.11 10.06 -14.25
CA TYR A 157 7.13 9.95 -13.21
C TYR A 157 8.47 9.61 -13.84
N THR A 158 9.53 10.27 -13.39
CA THR A 158 10.90 10.14 -13.93
C THR A 158 11.83 9.36 -13.01
N ILE A 159 11.27 8.66 -12.02
CA ILE A 159 12.06 7.91 -11.05
C ILE A 159 12.69 6.66 -11.66
N TRP A 160 14.02 6.64 -11.65
CA TRP A 160 14.86 5.60 -12.27
C TRP A 160 14.88 4.25 -11.53
N TRP A 161 14.24 4.13 -10.36
CA TRP A 161 14.30 2.92 -9.52
C TRP A 161 12.94 2.39 -9.06
N GLY A 162 11.85 2.98 -9.56
CA GLY A 162 10.48 2.67 -9.17
C GLY A 162 9.94 3.59 -8.06
N HIS A 163 8.62 3.76 -8.07
CA HIS A 163 7.89 4.72 -7.26
C HIS A 163 7.41 4.12 -5.93
N ALA A 164 7.58 4.84 -4.82
CA ALA A 164 7.30 4.29 -3.49
C ALA A 164 6.65 5.28 -2.50
N ASN A 165 6.23 6.48 -2.91
CA ASN A 165 5.56 7.36 -1.96
C ASN A 165 4.13 6.90 -1.67
N SER A 166 3.82 6.76 -0.38
CA SER A 166 2.46 6.55 0.09
C SER A 166 1.69 7.87 0.17
N PRO A 167 0.39 7.88 -0.19
CA PRO A 167 -0.49 9.00 0.08
C PRO A 167 -0.73 9.17 1.60
N VAL A 168 -1.16 10.36 2.00
CA VAL A 168 -1.66 10.66 3.35
C VAL A 168 -3.03 11.32 3.28
N ILE A 169 -3.81 11.20 4.34
CA ILE A 169 -5.10 11.88 4.49
C ILE A 169 -4.94 12.97 5.56
N VAL A 170 -5.31 14.20 5.23
CA VAL A 170 -5.32 15.33 6.17
C VAL A 170 -6.57 16.16 5.88
N ASP A 171 -7.41 16.38 6.90
CA ASP A 171 -8.62 17.22 6.81
C ASP A 171 -9.54 16.89 5.62
N GLY A 172 -9.72 15.58 5.34
CA GLY A 172 -10.54 15.09 4.23
C GLY A 172 -9.89 15.22 2.85
N LEU A 173 -8.63 15.64 2.78
CA LEU A 173 -7.85 15.71 1.55
C LEU A 173 -6.93 14.50 1.42
N VAL A 174 -6.83 13.97 0.20
CA VAL A 174 -5.79 13.01 -0.17
C VAL A 174 -4.60 13.79 -0.71
N ILE A 175 -3.47 13.71 -0.02
CA ILE A 175 -2.21 14.32 -0.43
C ILE A 175 -1.30 13.20 -0.94
N SER A 176 -0.88 13.29 -2.19
CA SER A 176 0.13 12.40 -2.77
C SER A 176 1.19 13.22 -3.48
N VAL A 177 2.44 12.80 -3.33
CA VAL A 177 3.59 13.44 -3.98
C VAL A 177 3.77 12.85 -5.37
N CYS A 178 3.90 13.72 -6.38
CA CYS A 178 4.33 13.33 -7.71
C CYS A 178 5.85 13.48 -7.80
N MET A 179 6.56 12.38 -8.00
CA MET A 179 8.01 12.41 -8.18
C MET A 179 8.34 12.61 -9.66
N GLN A 180 8.70 13.83 -10.01
CA GLN A 180 9.06 14.24 -11.36
C GLN A 180 10.36 15.03 -11.33
N ASP A 181 11.19 14.83 -12.34
CA ASP A 181 12.32 15.68 -12.63
C ASP A 181 11.79 17.04 -13.10
N SER A 182 12.59 18.08 -12.93
CA SER A 182 12.14 19.40 -13.37
C SER A 182 11.95 19.42 -14.90
N LEU A 183 11.10 20.31 -15.40
CA LEU A 183 10.97 20.52 -16.85
C LEU A 183 12.31 20.88 -17.53
N ALA A 184 13.29 21.39 -16.76
CA ALA A 184 14.64 21.65 -17.26
C ALA A 184 15.45 20.36 -17.46
N ASP A 185 15.27 19.37 -16.58
CA ASP A 185 15.94 18.07 -16.66
C ASP A 185 15.35 17.16 -17.75
N LEU A 186 14.11 17.42 -18.15
CA LEU A 186 13.41 16.73 -19.24
C LEU A 186 13.75 17.23 -20.64
N GLN A 187 14.64 18.23 -20.78
CA GLN A 187 15.07 18.70 -22.10
C GLN A 187 16.02 17.68 -22.74
N GLU A 188 15.79 17.36 -24.02
CA GLU A 188 16.55 16.33 -24.77
C GLU A 188 18.07 16.56 -24.88
N LYS A 189 18.59 17.70 -24.40
CA LYS A 189 20.01 18.00 -24.36
C LYS A 189 20.45 18.38 -22.95
N PRO A 190 21.42 17.68 -22.34
CA PRO A 190 22.04 18.17 -21.11
C PRO A 190 22.66 19.55 -21.40
N HIS A 191 22.48 20.49 -20.47
CA HIS A 191 23.17 21.78 -20.53
C HIS A 191 24.70 21.55 -20.50
N PRO A 192 25.47 22.37 -21.23
CA PRO A 192 26.91 22.21 -21.40
C PRO A 192 27.69 22.24 -20.07
#